data_AF-A0A315EQ08-F1
#
_entry.id   AF-A0A315EQ08-F1
#
_cell.length_a   1.000
_cell.length_b   1.000
_cell.length_c   1.000
_cell.angle_alpha   90.00
_cell.angle_beta   90.00
_cell.angle_gamma   90.00
#
_symmetry.space_group_name_H-M   'P 1'
#
loop_
_entity.id
_entity.type
_entity.pdbx_description
1 polymer ?
#
loop_
_entity_poly.entity_id
_entity_poly.type
_entity_poly.pdbx_seq_one_letter_code
_entity_poly.pdbx_strand_id
1 'polypeptide(L)'
;MGFVRDLIHAGGTGGLNWHVHAHYARKRWQPTLQLIEQFLAQVQPESEHLLLIGGSAGWMMPPNWLARFKRIDAYDIDPLAPWLFNWRHGRRLKAQGTHVHHHRQDALATLPDLLQQHPQACIWFDNVLGQHRYRVRDEARVERELGQLKTTLQGRNWGSLHDVLSGPTDGRLLPAGLNVWSHHVSAKQGMDSAFSQKLLASVGAKEVWQDHLTGQVFAPETQTTWMPWAFKPNYWHWLQAGWVNA
;
A
#
# COMPACT_ATOMS: atom_id res chain seq x y z
N MET A 1 12.13 27.93 3.21
CA MET A 1 11.05 27.60 2.25
C MET A 1 10.83 26.10 2.03
N GLY A 2 11.82 25.21 2.24
CA GLY A 2 11.64 23.76 2.07
C GLY A 2 10.63 23.10 3.02
N PHE A 3 10.68 23.42 4.31
CA PHE A 3 9.81 22.81 5.33
C PHE A 3 8.30 23.05 5.09
N VAL A 4 7.91 24.26 4.67
CA VAL A 4 6.50 24.58 4.37
C VAL A 4 6.03 23.83 3.10
N ARG A 5 6.90 23.71 2.09
CA ARG A 5 6.59 22.94 0.88
C ARG A 5 6.45 21.46 1.18
N ASP A 6 7.30 20.89 2.03
CA ASP A 6 7.22 19.48 2.44
C ASP A 6 5.98 19.18 3.29
N LEU A 7 5.56 20.12 4.14
CA LEU A 7 4.30 20.00 4.90
C LEU A 7 3.06 20.00 4.00
N ILE A 8 3.09 20.76 2.90
CA ILE A 8 1.95 20.88 1.97
C ILE A 8 1.96 19.72 0.97
N HIS A 9 3.15 19.32 0.49
CA HIS A 9 3.38 18.31 -0.53
C HIS A 9 4.66 17.50 -0.24
N ALA A 10 4.55 16.48 0.61
CA ALA A 10 5.67 15.57 0.90
C ALA A 10 5.92 14.66 -0.33
N GLY A 11 6.75 15.13 -1.27
CA GLY A 11 7.14 14.35 -2.46
C GLY A 11 5.99 14.05 -3.44
N GLY A 12 4.85 14.74 -3.33
CA GLY A 12 3.68 14.55 -4.19
C GLY A 12 2.71 13.44 -3.74
N THR A 13 3.03 12.68 -2.69
CA THR A 13 2.22 11.54 -2.24
C THR A 13 1.87 11.56 -0.74
N GLY A 14 2.32 12.59 -0.02
CA GLY A 14 1.89 12.91 1.34
C GLY A 14 1.64 14.41 1.54
N GLY A 15 1.68 14.86 2.79
CA GLY A 15 1.45 16.24 3.21
C GLY A 15 -0.03 16.56 3.47
N LEU A 16 -0.29 17.79 3.88
CA LEU A 16 -1.61 18.23 4.32
C LEU A 16 -2.70 17.98 3.26
N ASN A 17 -2.41 18.24 1.98
CA ASN A 17 -3.36 18.05 0.89
C ASN A 17 -3.81 16.58 0.76
N TRP A 18 -2.87 15.65 0.92
CA TRP A 18 -3.16 14.22 0.93
C TRP A 18 -4.07 13.85 2.10
N HIS A 19 -3.74 14.29 3.32
CA HIS A 19 -4.52 13.96 4.51
C HIS A 19 -5.93 14.55 4.49
N VAL A 20 -6.10 15.77 3.96
CA VAL A 20 -7.41 16.39 3.77
C VAL A 20 -8.23 15.60 2.75
N HIS A 21 -7.66 15.27 1.59
CA HIS A 21 -8.31 14.43 0.58
C HIS A 21 -8.73 13.08 1.17
N ALA A 22 -7.81 12.40 1.86
CA ALA A 22 -8.07 11.11 2.48
C ALA A 22 -9.20 11.17 3.53
N HIS A 23 -9.24 12.23 4.35
CA HIS A 23 -10.30 12.44 5.32
C HIS A 23 -11.69 12.50 4.67
N TYR A 24 -11.85 13.30 3.61
CA TYR A 24 -13.13 13.44 2.91
C TYR A 24 -13.47 12.25 2.02
N ALA A 25 -12.46 11.51 1.53
CA ALA A 25 -12.66 10.35 0.68
C ALA A 25 -12.99 9.06 1.45
N ARG A 26 -12.86 9.03 2.79
CA ARG A 26 -13.06 7.84 3.64
C ARG A 26 -14.31 7.03 3.31
N LYS A 27 -15.48 7.68 3.20
CA LYS A 27 -16.75 6.99 2.91
C LYS A 27 -16.69 6.22 1.59
N ARG A 28 -16.08 6.82 0.57
CA ARG A 28 -15.91 6.23 -0.75
C ARG A 28 -14.86 5.13 -0.78
N TRP A 29 -13.84 5.21 0.07
CA TRP A 29 -12.81 4.18 0.21
C TRP A 29 -13.28 2.98 1.04
N GLN A 30 -14.41 3.05 1.74
CA GLN A 30 -14.87 2.02 2.65
C GLN A 30 -14.95 0.60 2.04
N PRO A 31 -15.43 0.40 0.79
CA PRO A 31 -15.41 -0.92 0.16
C PRO A 31 -13.99 -1.47 0.01
N THR A 32 -13.04 -0.65 -0.47
CA THR A 32 -11.63 -1.04 -0.58
C THR A 32 -11.01 -1.35 0.78
N LEU A 33 -11.30 -0.53 1.81
CA LEU A 33 -10.84 -0.77 3.18
C LEU A 33 -11.32 -2.11 3.74
N GLN A 34 -12.55 -2.51 3.42
CA GLN A 34 -13.08 -3.82 3.81
C GLN A 34 -12.35 -4.97 3.11
N LEU A 35 -12.01 -4.84 1.83
CA LEU A 35 -11.21 -5.85 1.11
C LEU A 35 -9.80 -5.96 1.66
N ILE A 36 -9.18 -4.83 2.01
CA ILE A 36 -7.86 -4.82 2.67
C ILE A 36 -7.94 -5.49 4.03
N GLU A 37 -8.97 -5.21 4.83
CA GLU A 37 -9.18 -5.87 6.12
C GLU A 37 -9.41 -7.39 5.95
N GLN A 38 -10.18 -7.81 4.96
CA GLN A 38 -10.40 -9.23 4.66
C GLN A 38 -9.10 -9.94 4.24
N PHE A 39 -8.29 -9.32 3.38
CA PHE A 39 -6.98 -9.84 2.99
C PHE A 39 -6.05 -9.94 4.20
N LEU A 40 -5.89 -8.85 4.96
CA LEU A 40 -5.01 -8.81 6.13
C LEU A 40 -5.51 -9.72 7.27
N ALA A 41 -6.81 -10.04 7.33
CA ALA A 41 -7.32 -11.01 8.28
C ALA A 41 -6.76 -12.42 8.04
N GLN A 42 -6.50 -12.78 6.78
CA GLN A 42 -5.93 -14.07 6.37
C GLN A 42 -4.40 -14.13 6.54
N VAL A 43 -3.74 -12.97 6.56
CA VAL A 43 -2.31 -12.87 6.83
C VAL A 43 -2.03 -13.16 8.30
N GLN A 44 -1.19 -14.16 8.57
CA GLN A 44 -0.77 -14.55 9.92
C GLN A 44 0.75 -14.37 10.07
N PRO A 45 1.23 -13.15 10.40
CA PRO A 45 2.64 -12.94 10.64
C PRO A 45 3.05 -13.70 11.91
N GLU A 46 4.14 -14.45 11.84
CA GLU A 46 4.70 -15.13 13.03
C GLU A 46 5.38 -14.15 14.00
N SER A 47 5.75 -12.97 13.51
CA SER A 47 6.41 -11.94 14.31
C SER A 47 5.43 -11.02 15.03
N GLU A 48 5.74 -10.70 16.29
CA GLU A 48 5.06 -9.67 17.07
C GLU A 48 5.59 -8.24 16.78
N HIS A 49 6.57 -8.11 15.86
CA HIS A 49 7.21 -6.86 15.47
C HIS A 49 6.97 -6.57 13.99
N LEU A 50 6.39 -5.40 13.69
CA LEU A 50 6.13 -4.91 12.34
C LEU A 50 7.05 -3.74 11.97
N LEU A 51 7.68 -3.82 10.79
CA LEU A 51 8.13 -2.65 10.03
C LEU A 51 7.03 -2.19 9.09
N LEU A 52 6.39 -1.06 9.41
CA LEU A 52 5.38 -0.44 8.57
C LEU A 52 6.04 0.66 7.72
N ILE A 53 6.14 0.45 6.42
CA ILE A 53 6.82 1.37 5.51
C ILE A 53 5.79 2.10 4.64
N GLY A 54 5.79 3.43 4.69
CA GLY A 54 4.88 4.28 3.92
C GLY A 54 3.46 4.34 4.45
N GLY A 55 3.26 3.99 5.73
CA GLY A 55 1.93 3.89 6.34
C GLY A 55 1.15 5.21 6.41
N SER A 56 1.77 6.37 6.15
CA SER A 56 1.17 7.70 6.29
C SER A 56 0.44 7.82 7.64
N ALA A 57 -0.80 8.31 7.66
CA ALA A 57 -1.65 8.32 8.85
C ALA A 57 -2.40 7.00 9.10
N GLY A 58 -2.00 5.90 8.46
CA GLY A 58 -2.71 4.62 8.46
C GLY A 58 -4.12 4.79 7.89
N TRP A 59 -4.26 5.45 6.73
CA TRP A 59 -5.58 5.64 6.10
C TRP A 59 -6.17 4.32 5.61
N MET A 60 -5.31 3.44 5.12
CA MET A 60 -5.67 2.14 4.55
C MET A 60 -5.41 0.96 5.50
N MET A 61 -4.89 1.24 6.70
CA MET A 61 -4.50 0.23 7.67
C MET A 61 -5.66 -0.15 8.61
N PRO A 62 -6.10 -1.43 8.63
CA PRO A 62 -7.11 -1.91 9.56
C PRO A 62 -6.56 -1.90 11.00
N PRO A 63 -7.25 -1.27 11.97
CA PRO A 63 -6.78 -1.21 13.35
C PRO A 63 -6.64 -2.59 14.00
N ASN A 64 -7.47 -3.56 13.61
CA ASN A 64 -7.40 -4.94 14.11
C ASN A 64 -6.12 -5.65 13.69
N TRP A 65 -5.61 -5.36 12.49
CA TRP A 65 -4.37 -5.96 12.02
C TRP A 65 -3.16 -5.32 12.70
N LEU A 66 -3.14 -3.99 12.82
CA LEU A 66 -2.09 -3.27 13.55
C LEU A 66 -1.99 -3.72 15.02
N ALA A 67 -3.12 -4.03 15.64
CA ALA A 67 -3.17 -4.49 17.03
C ALA A 67 -2.61 -5.89 17.28
N ARG A 68 -2.27 -6.66 16.23
CA ARG A 68 -1.66 -7.99 16.36
C ARG A 68 -0.20 -7.92 16.79
N PHE A 69 0.42 -6.75 16.64
CA PHE A 69 1.83 -6.54 16.94
C PHE A 69 2.00 -5.92 18.33
N LYS A 70 3.04 -6.34 19.05
CA LYS A 70 3.47 -5.64 20.28
C LYS A 70 4.25 -4.38 19.95
N ARG A 71 4.99 -4.38 18.84
CA ARG A 71 5.82 -3.26 18.40
C ARG A 71 5.62 -2.98 16.91
N ILE A 72 5.46 -1.71 16.57
CA ILE A 72 5.45 -1.23 15.19
C ILE A 72 6.51 -0.15 15.07
N ASP A 73 7.50 -0.33 14.20
CA ASP A 73 8.35 0.77 13.73
C ASP A 73 7.78 1.28 12.41
N ALA A 74 7.15 2.44 12.46
CA ALA A 74 6.48 3.08 11.34
C ALA A 74 7.41 4.11 10.69
N TYR A 75 7.82 3.84 9.45
CA TYR A 75 8.69 4.68 8.65
C TYR A 75 7.89 5.44 7.59
N ASP A 76 8.00 6.77 7.62
CA ASP A 76 7.38 7.64 6.62
C ASP A 76 8.21 8.91 6.40
N ILE A 77 8.15 9.50 5.21
CA ILE A 77 8.82 10.77 4.93
C ILE A 77 7.99 11.99 5.39
N ASP A 78 6.68 11.81 5.50
CA ASP A 78 5.70 12.84 5.79
C ASP A 78 5.80 13.27 7.27
N PRO A 79 6.12 14.55 7.55
CA PRO A 79 6.20 15.06 8.92
C PRO A 79 4.85 15.02 9.67
N LEU A 80 3.70 14.94 8.98
CA LEU A 80 2.38 14.87 9.60
C LEU A 80 1.97 13.44 9.96
N ALA A 81 2.59 12.44 9.33
CA ALA A 81 2.23 11.03 9.52
C ALA A 81 2.25 10.61 11.00
N PRO A 82 3.29 10.89 11.82
CA PRO A 82 3.32 10.44 13.21
C PRO A 82 2.14 10.96 14.05
N TRP A 83 1.84 12.26 13.92
CA TRP A 83 0.77 12.89 14.69
C TRP A 83 -0.60 12.37 14.26
N LEU A 84 -0.86 12.32 12.95
CA LEU A 84 -2.15 11.85 12.42
C LEU A 84 -2.38 10.36 12.64
N PHE A 85 -1.34 9.53 12.54
CA PHE A 85 -1.41 8.11 12.85
C PHE A 85 -1.80 7.90 14.32
N ASN A 86 -1.14 8.60 15.23
CA ASN A 86 -1.45 8.52 16.67
C ASN A 86 -2.86 9.03 16.98
N TRP A 87 -3.32 10.09 16.31
CA TRP A 87 -4.69 10.58 16.45
C TRP A 87 -5.72 9.53 16.02
N ARG A 88 -5.47 8.81 14.92
CA ARG A 88 -6.40 7.82 14.36
C ARG A 88 -6.38 6.48 15.08
N HIS A 89 -5.19 5.99 15.44
CA HIS A 89 -4.98 4.61 15.90
C HIS A 89 -4.44 4.53 17.33
N GLY A 90 -3.71 5.55 17.78
CA GLY A 90 -2.87 5.48 18.97
C GLY A 90 -3.62 5.10 20.26
N ARG A 91 -4.85 5.60 20.46
CA ARG A 91 -5.65 5.23 21.65
C ARG A 91 -5.98 3.73 21.68
N ARG A 92 -6.42 3.17 20.55
CA ARG A 92 -6.78 1.75 20.44
C ARG A 92 -5.55 0.86 20.56
N LEU A 93 -4.49 1.20 19.83
CA LEU A 93 -3.23 0.46 19.86
C LEU A 93 -2.62 0.41 21.26
N LYS A 94 -2.58 1.56 21.96
CA LYS A 94 -2.11 1.62 23.34
C LYS A 94 -2.95 0.76 24.28
N ALA A 95 -4.27 0.76 24.12
CA ALA A 95 -5.16 -0.08 24.92
C ALA A 95 -4.97 -1.59 24.68
N GLN A 96 -4.43 -1.96 23.51
CA GLN A 96 -4.13 -3.34 23.12
C GLN A 96 -2.66 -3.73 23.35
N GLY A 97 -1.87 -2.87 23.99
CA GLY A 97 -0.45 -3.12 24.28
C GLY A 97 0.48 -2.98 23.06
N THR A 98 0.00 -2.40 21.96
CA THR A 98 0.82 -2.12 20.77
C THR A 98 1.55 -0.79 20.92
N HIS A 99 2.87 -0.82 20.84
CA HIS A 99 3.74 0.35 20.89
C HIS A 99 4.18 0.75 19.48
N VAL A 100 3.91 2.01 19.09
CA VAL A 100 4.29 2.54 17.78
C VAL A 100 5.45 3.52 17.91
N HIS A 101 6.55 3.23 17.23
CA HIS A 101 7.74 4.05 17.12
C HIS A 101 7.78 4.67 15.73
N HIS A 102 7.69 6.00 15.66
CA HIS A 102 7.65 6.72 14.40
C HIS A 102 9.03 7.19 13.98
N HIS A 103 9.38 6.95 12.73
CA HIS A 103 10.66 7.29 12.14
C HIS A 103 10.44 8.12 10.88
N ARG A 104 10.99 9.34 10.85
CA ARG A 104 10.91 10.19 9.67
C ARG A 104 12.10 9.94 8.74
N GLN A 105 11.93 9.02 7.78
CA GLN A 105 13.01 8.56 6.92
C GLN A 105 12.48 7.95 5.62
N ASP A 106 13.28 8.07 4.56
CA ASP A 106 13.05 7.34 3.33
C ASP A 106 13.51 5.89 3.47
N ALA A 107 12.62 5.03 3.96
CA ALA A 107 12.93 3.66 4.29
C ALA A 107 13.23 2.76 3.08
N LEU A 108 12.76 3.11 1.86
CA LEU A 108 13.14 2.36 0.66
C LEU A 108 14.60 2.60 0.29
N ALA A 109 15.10 3.83 0.45
CA ALA A 109 16.48 4.18 0.15
C ALA A 109 17.50 3.50 1.09
N THR A 110 17.07 3.15 2.31
CA THR A 110 17.93 2.55 3.35
C THR A 110 17.44 1.17 3.79
N LEU A 111 16.68 0.47 2.93
CA LEU A 111 16.02 -0.78 3.31
C LEU A 111 17.00 -1.84 3.86
N PRO A 112 18.19 -2.09 3.26
CA PRO A 112 19.14 -3.08 3.79
C PRO A 112 19.55 -2.82 5.24
N ASP A 113 19.80 -1.56 5.61
CA ASP A 113 20.18 -1.19 6.98
C ASP A 113 19.01 -1.41 7.96
N LEU A 114 17.78 -1.09 7.54
CA LEU A 114 16.60 -1.33 8.36
C LEU A 114 16.36 -2.81 8.61
N LEU A 115 16.59 -3.65 7.59
CA LEU A 115 16.47 -5.11 7.74
C LEU A 115 17.48 -5.66 8.75
N GLN A 116 18.69 -5.10 8.83
CA GLN A 116 19.70 -5.47 9.83
C GLN A 116 19.36 -4.96 11.22
N GLN A 117 18.83 -3.73 11.33
CA GLN A 117 18.42 -3.13 12.61
C GLN A 117 17.24 -3.86 13.25
N HIS A 118 16.35 -4.44 12.43
CA HIS A 118 15.13 -5.10 12.86
C HIS A 118 15.07 -6.54 12.34
N PRO A 119 15.95 -7.45 12.78
CA PRO A 119 16.08 -8.78 12.20
C PRO A 119 14.85 -9.66 12.44
N GLN A 120 14.10 -9.42 13.52
CA GLN A 120 12.92 -10.20 13.91
C GLN A 120 11.61 -9.66 13.32
N ALA A 121 11.63 -8.50 12.67
CA ALA A 121 10.41 -7.86 12.21
C ALA A 121 9.90 -8.49 10.90
N CYS A 122 8.59 -8.64 10.79
CA CYS A 122 7.95 -8.77 9.48
C CYS A 122 7.78 -7.38 8.85
N ILE A 123 7.65 -7.32 7.52
CA ILE A 123 7.63 -6.05 6.79
C ILE A 123 6.30 -5.87 6.06
N TRP A 124 5.73 -4.67 6.14
CA TRP A 124 4.57 -4.29 5.34
C TRP A 124 4.81 -2.96 4.63
N PHE A 125 4.72 -2.99 3.30
CA PHE A 125 4.76 -1.80 2.45
C PHE A 125 3.33 -1.33 2.16
N ASP A 126 2.92 -0.20 2.74
CA ASP A 126 1.61 0.41 2.52
C ASP A 126 1.70 1.45 1.40
N ASN A 127 1.35 1.02 0.19
CA ASN A 127 1.31 1.77 -1.06
C ASN A 127 2.54 2.60 -1.47
N VAL A 128 3.66 2.50 -0.74
CA VAL A 128 4.91 3.20 -1.10
C VAL A 128 5.51 2.68 -2.40
N LEU A 129 5.34 1.38 -2.71
CA LEU A 129 5.88 0.76 -3.92
C LEU A 129 5.16 1.27 -5.17
N GLY A 130 3.82 1.39 -5.11
CA GLY A 130 3.00 1.94 -6.20
C GLY A 130 3.26 3.42 -6.46
N GLN A 131 3.86 4.12 -5.50
CA GLN A 131 4.24 5.52 -5.62
C GLN A 131 5.66 5.74 -6.15
N HIS A 132 6.46 4.68 -6.27
CA HIS A 132 7.89 4.79 -6.56
C HIS A 132 8.17 5.46 -7.91
N ARG A 133 7.33 5.23 -8.91
CA ARG A 133 7.40 5.89 -10.23
C ARG A 133 7.28 7.41 -10.21
N TYR A 134 6.63 7.99 -9.18
CA TYR A 134 6.51 9.43 -9.06
C TYR A 134 7.73 10.05 -8.38
N ARG A 135 8.49 9.24 -7.64
CA ARG A 135 9.74 9.62 -6.99
C ARG A 135 10.94 9.47 -7.93
N VAL A 136 10.96 8.40 -8.72
CA VAL A 136 12.03 8.10 -9.68
C VAL A 136 11.48 8.20 -11.10
N ARG A 137 11.97 9.17 -11.87
CA ARG A 137 11.49 9.45 -13.23
C ARG A 137 11.94 8.43 -14.30
N ASP A 138 13.00 7.67 -14.02
CA ASP A 138 13.51 6.63 -14.91
C ASP A 138 12.74 5.33 -14.68
N GLU A 139 11.86 4.99 -15.63
CA GLU A 139 11.00 3.80 -15.57
C GLU A 139 11.82 2.50 -15.47
N ALA A 140 12.90 2.39 -16.23
CA ALA A 140 13.76 1.21 -16.18
C ALA A 140 14.45 1.08 -14.82
N ARG A 141 14.78 2.22 -14.17
CA ARG A 141 15.29 2.21 -12.80
C ARG A 141 14.23 1.79 -11.79
N VAL A 142 13.00 2.32 -11.90
CA VAL A 142 11.86 1.91 -11.06
C VAL A 142 11.66 0.41 -11.14
N GLU A 143 11.65 -0.13 -12.36
CA GLU A 143 11.42 -1.56 -12.57
C GLU A 143 12.49 -2.42 -11.92
N ARG A 144 13.77 -2.06 -12.13
CA ARG A 144 14.91 -2.74 -11.52
C ARG A 144 14.86 -2.71 -10.00
N GLU A 145 14.64 -1.54 -9.40
CA GLU A 145 14.63 -1.37 -7.94
C GLU A 145 13.48 -2.18 -7.30
N LEU A 146 12.27 -2.10 -7.88
CA LEU A 146 11.13 -2.89 -7.40
C LEU A 146 11.33 -4.40 -7.63
N GLY A 147 11.93 -4.80 -8.75
CA GLY A 147 12.23 -6.20 -9.05
C GLY A 147 13.28 -6.82 -8.14
N GLN A 148 14.17 -6.01 -7.55
CA GLN A 148 15.18 -6.45 -6.58
C GLN A 148 14.64 -6.68 -5.16
N LEU A 149 13.42 -6.20 -4.85
CA LEU A 149 12.84 -6.32 -3.51
C LEU A 149 12.72 -7.78 -3.05
N LYS A 150 12.22 -8.67 -3.91
CA LYS A 150 12.09 -10.11 -3.58
C LYS A 150 13.43 -10.77 -3.23
N THR A 151 14.53 -10.31 -3.84
CA THR A 151 15.89 -10.78 -3.50
C THR A 151 16.38 -10.16 -2.20
N THR A 152 16.15 -8.86 -2.02
CA THR A 152 16.54 -8.12 -0.80
C THR A 152 15.82 -8.64 0.44
N LEU A 153 14.57 -9.08 0.27
CA LEU A 153 13.69 -9.58 1.33
C LEU A 153 13.71 -11.11 1.46
N GLN A 154 14.66 -11.78 0.82
CA GLN A 154 14.79 -13.24 0.92
C GLN A 154 14.96 -13.67 2.39
N GLY A 155 14.20 -14.68 2.82
CA GLY A 155 14.20 -15.16 4.19
C GLY A 155 13.48 -14.23 5.19
N ARG A 156 12.69 -13.26 4.71
CA ARG A 156 11.87 -12.38 5.54
C ARG A 156 10.38 -12.66 5.30
N ASN A 157 9.60 -12.55 6.37
CA ASN A 157 8.14 -12.46 6.28
C ASN A 157 7.77 -11.04 5.86
N TRP A 158 7.14 -10.87 4.69
CA TRP A 158 6.79 -9.54 4.20
C TRP A 158 5.55 -9.53 3.32
N GLY A 159 4.94 -8.35 3.19
CA GLY A 159 3.88 -8.13 2.22
C GLY A 159 3.79 -6.69 1.78
N SER A 160 2.93 -6.46 0.79
CA SER A 160 2.65 -5.13 0.28
C SER A 160 1.21 -5.05 -0.20
N LEU A 161 0.63 -3.86 -0.03
CA LEU A 161 -0.48 -3.37 -0.83
C LEU A 161 0.07 -2.22 -1.68
N HIS A 162 -0.13 -2.23 -2.99
CA HIS A 162 0.34 -1.15 -3.85
C HIS A 162 -0.53 -0.94 -5.09
N ASP A 163 -0.52 0.29 -5.60
CA ASP A 163 -1.08 0.64 -6.90
C ASP A 163 -0.39 -0.14 -8.02
N VAL A 164 -1.18 -0.73 -8.93
CA VAL A 164 -0.69 -1.34 -10.18
C VAL A 164 -1.15 -0.54 -11.38
N LEU A 165 -2.44 -0.21 -11.45
CA LEU A 165 -3.01 0.61 -12.53
C LEU A 165 -3.79 1.77 -11.93
N SER A 166 -3.76 2.93 -12.56
CA SER A 166 -4.70 4.01 -12.20
C SER A 166 -5.15 4.81 -13.42
N GLY A 167 -6.39 5.28 -13.41
CA GLY A 167 -6.90 6.03 -14.56
C GLY A 167 -8.35 6.48 -14.42
N PRO A 168 -8.83 7.22 -15.42
CA PRO A 168 -10.19 7.73 -15.41
C PRO A 168 -11.22 6.63 -15.68
N THR A 169 -12.40 6.81 -15.10
CA THR A 169 -13.57 5.92 -15.24
C THR A 169 -14.83 6.76 -15.45
N ASP A 170 -15.87 6.18 -16.02
CA ASP A 170 -17.21 6.79 -16.02
C ASP A 170 -17.90 6.83 -14.65
N GLY A 171 -17.25 6.31 -13.60
CA GLY A 171 -17.76 6.30 -12.24
C GLY A 171 -18.92 5.31 -12.04
N ARG A 172 -19.22 4.48 -13.04
CA ARG A 172 -20.21 3.41 -12.93
C ARG A 172 -19.50 2.13 -12.56
N LEU A 173 -19.89 1.56 -11.43
CA LEU A 173 -19.73 0.12 -11.24
C LEU A 173 -20.74 -0.56 -12.15
N LEU A 174 -20.25 -1.35 -13.11
CA LEU A 174 -21.17 -2.14 -13.92
C LEU A 174 -21.99 -3.05 -12.99
N PRO A 175 -23.33 -3.12 -13.15
CA PRO A 175 -24.18 -3.97 -12.32
C PRO A 175 -23.99 -5.43 -12.76
N ALA A 176 -22.89 -6.03 -12.36
CA ALA A 176 -22.69 -7.46 -12.36
C ALA A 176 -22.22 -7.86 -10.96
N GLY A 177 -23.18 -8.05 -10.06
CA GLY A 177 -22.98 -8.75 -8.79
C GLY A 177 -22.13 -8.00 -7.77
N LEU A 178 -22.78 -7.46 -6.75
CA LEU A 178 -22.21 -6.85 -5.54
C LEU A 178 -21.17 -7.71 -4.76
N ASN A 179 -20.66 -8.83 -5.27
CA ASN A 179 -19.95 -9.83 -4.47
C ASN A 179 -18.59 -10.35 -5.00
N VAL A 180 -18.02 -9.85 -6.11
CA VAL A 180 -16.61 -10.18 -6.44
C VAL A 180 -15.83 -8.90 -6.76
N TRP A 181 -15.52 -8.16 -5.70
CA TRP A 181 -14.70 -6.95 -5.75
C TRP A 181 -13.21 -7.23 -5.59
N SER A 182 -12.83 -8.48 -5.37
CA SER A 182 -11.43 -8.88 -5.31
C SER A 182 -11.16 -10.04 -6.25
N HIS A 183 -9.99 -10.02 -6.88
CA HIS A 183 -9.53 -11.11 -7.74
C HIS A 183 -8.30 -11.76 -7.12
N HIS A 184 -8.38 -13.07 -6.90
CA HIS A 184 -7.28 -13.86 -6.33
C HIS A 184 -6.58 -14.62 -7.46
N VAL A 185 -5.36 -14.20 -7.77
CA VAL A 185 -4.56 -14.73 -8.88
C VAL A 185 -3.10 -14.77 -8.49
N SER A 186 -2.30 -15.62 -9.13
CA SER A 186 -0.84 -15.52 -8.97
C SER A 186 -0.33 -14.21 -9.54
N ALA A 187 0.82 -13.73 -9.07
CA ALA A 187 1.43 -12.50 -9.59
C ALA A 187 1.61 -12.57 -11.12
N LYS A 188 2.01 -13.74 -11.65
CA LYS A 188 2.14 -13.98 -13.09
C LYS A 188 0.81 -13.84 -13.83
N GLN A 189 -0.26 -14.45 -13.31
CA GLN A 189 -1.59 -14.34 -13.90
C GLN A 189 -2.13 -12.90 -13.85
N GLY A 190 -1.80 -12.16 -12.79
CA GLY A 190 -2.16 -10.74 -12.65
C GLY A 190 -1.54 -9.85 -13.72
N MET A 191 -0.41 -10.26 -14.31
CA MET A 191 0.26 -9.54 -15.39
C MET A 191 -0.23 -9.93 -16.79
N ASP A 192 -1.17 -10.86 -16.90
CA ASP A 192 -1.77 -11.21 -18.17
C ASP A 192 -2.59 -10.03 -18.73
N SER A 193 -2.42 -9.75 -20.02
CA SER A 193 -3.09 -8.61 -20.65
C SER A 193 -4.61 -8.82 -20.73
N ALA A 194 -5.09 -10.05 -20.93
CA ALA A 194 -6.52 -10.34 -20.94
C ALA A 194 -7.12 -10.21 -19.54
N PHE A 195 -6.37 -10.55 -18.48
CA PHE A 195 -6.78 -10.26 -17.10
C PHE A 195 -6.91 -8.75 -16.86
N SER A 196 -5.89 -7.96 -17.22
CA SER A 196 -5.91 -6.51 -17.06
C SER A 196 -7.07 -5.85 -17.82
N GLN A 197 -7.35 -6.29 -19.05
CA GLN A 197 -8.49 -5.79 -19.83
C GLN A 197 -9.84 -6.08 -19.17
N LYS A 198 -10.01 -7.26 -18.55
CA LYS A 198 -11.22 -7.59 -17.78
C LYS A 198 -11.39 -6.68 -16.56
N LEU A 199 -10.31 -6.40 -15.85
CA LEU A 199 -10.31 -5.47 -14.71
C LEU A 199 -10.69 -4.04 -15.13
N LEU A 200 -10.12 -3.55 -16.23
CA LEU A 200 -10.43 -2.21 -16.74
C LEU A 200 -11.89 -2.10 -17.20
N ALA A 201 -12.39 -3.13 -17.89
CA ALA A 201 -13.78 -3.17 -18.33
C ALA A 201 -14.77 -3.15 -17.15
N SER A 202 -14.46 -3.84 -16.04
CA SER A 202 -15.38 -3.95 -14.89
C SER A 202 -15.61 -2.62 -14.15
N VAL A 203 -14.67 -1.69 -14.26
CA VAL A 203 -14.73 -0.36 -13.65
C VAL A 203 -15.07 0.74 -14.65
N GLY A 204 -15.52 0.40 -15.86
CA GLY A 204 -15.87 1.42 -16.88
C GLY A 204 -14.66 2.31 -17.23
N ALA A 205 -13.47 1.72 -17.34
CA ALA A 205 -12.24 2.42 -17.68
C ALA A 205 -12.41 3.27 -18.94
N LYS A 206 -11.90 4.50 -18.87
CA LYS A 206 -11.84 5.45 -19.98
C LYS A 206 -10.39 5.84 -20.24
N GLU A 207 -10.16 6.33 -21.46
CA GLU A 207 -8.88 6.91 -21.86
C GLU A 207 -7.69 6.00 -21.49
N VAL A 208 -6.55 6.61 -21.18
CA VAL A 208 -5.34 5.88 -20.82
C VAL A 208 -5.32 5.63 -19.31
N TRP A 209 -5.16 4.35 -18.95
CA TRP A 209 -4.78 3.95 -17.60
C TRP A 209 -3.27 3.82 -17.51
N GLN A 210 -2.73 4.35 -16.43
CA GLN A 210 -1.30 4.43 -16.15
C GLN A 210 -0.84 3.18 -15.40
N ASP A 211 0.23 2.57 -15.89
CA ASP A 211 0.94 1.50 -15.20
C ASP A 211 1.85 2.08 -14.10
N HIS A 212 1.76 1.49 -12.92
CA HIS A 212 2.55 1.85 -11.76
C HIS A 212 3.93 1.16 -11.69
N LEU A 213 4.23 0.28 -12.66
CA LEU A 213 5.50 -0.43 -12.82
C LEU A 213 5.80 -1.40 -11.66
N THR A 214 4.77 -1.95 -11.03
CA THR A 214 4.90 -2.83 -9.86
C THR A 214 4.78 -4.33 -10.17
N GLY A 215 4.65 -4.71 -11.44
CA GLY A 215 4.38 -6.09 -11.86
C GLY A 215 5.43 -7.12 -11.41
N GLN A 216 6.67 -6.69 -11.18
CA GLN A 216 7.79 -7.53 -10.76
C GLN A 216 8.04 -7.57 -9.24
N VAL A 217 7.22 -6.89 -8.42
CA VAL A 217 7.36 -6.83 -6.96
C VAL A 217 7.32 -8.23 -6.33
N PHE A 218 6.35 -9.04 -6.73
CA PHE A 218 6.19 -10.41 -6.23
C PHE A 218 6.83 -11.44 -7.17
N ALA A 219 7.14 -12.63 -6.64
CA ALA A 219 7.57 -13.75 -7.47
C ALA A 219 6.36 -14.29 -8.29
N PRO A 220 6.58 -14.88 -9.48
CA PRO A 220 5.50 -15.29 -10.39
C PRO A 220 4.37 -16.10 -9.74
N GLU A 221 4.71 -17.01 -8.83
CA GLU A 221 3.76 -17.94 -8.19
C GLU A 221 3.18 -17.41 -6.86
N THR A 222 3.62 -16.24 -6.40
CA THR A 222 3.07 -15.60 -5.20
C THR A 222 1.58 -15.34 -5.41
N GLN A 223 0.75 -15.78 -4.46
CA GLN A 223 -0.69 -15.50 -4.48
C GLN A 223 -0.94 -14.04 -4.16
N THR A 224 -1.75 -13.38 -4.99
CA THR A 224 -2.06 -11.96 -4.86
C THR A 224 -3.56 -11.72 -4.88
N THR A 225 -3.98 -10.63 -4.25
CA THR A 225 -5.36 -10.16 -4.26
C THR A 225 -5.42 -8.78 -4.91
N TRP A 226 -6.18 -8.67 -5.99
CA TRP A 226 -6.43 -7.39 -6.66
C TRP A 226 -7.70 -6.75 -6.14
N MET A 227 -7.66 -5.43 -5.89
CA MET A 227 -8.76 -4.69 -5.28
C MET A 227 -8.95 -3.34 -6.00
N PRO A 228 -10.18 -2.96 -6.37
CA PRO A 228 -10.43 -1.65 -6.93
C PRO A 228 -10.46 -0.62 -5.80
N TRP A 229 -9.91 0.55 -6.09
CA TRP A 229 -9.90 1.69 -5.20
C TRP A 229 -10.47 2.92 -5.88
N ALA A 230 -11.65 3.34 -5.42
CA ALA A 230 -12.34 4.54 -5.89
C ALA A 230 -11.64 5.82 -5.37
N PHE A 231 -10.42 6.08 -5.83
CA PHE A 231 -9.51 7.11 -5.34
C PHE A 231 -10.11 8.53 -5.41
N LYS A 232 -10.73 8.89 -6.53
CA LYS A 232 -11.59 10.07 -6.77
C LYS A 232 -12.90 9.61 -7.46
N PRO A 233 -13.97 10.44 -7.52
CA PRO A 233 -15.23 10.04 -8.15
C PRO A 233 -15.08 9.39 -9.53
N ASN A 234 -14.25 9.98 -10.40
CA ASN A 234 -14.03 9.52 -11.78
C ASN A 234 -12.57 9.08 -12.02
N TYR A 235 -11.82 8.71 -10.98
CA TYR A 235 -10.44 8.26 -11.12
C TYR A 235 -10.17 7.13 -10.12
N TRP A 236 -9.88 5.95 -10.64
CA TRP A 236 -9.81 4.71 -9.86
C TRP A 236 -8.44 4.08 -10.02
N HIS A 237 -8.11 3.24 -9.05
CA HIS A 237 -6.88 2.47 -9.04
C HIS A 237 -7.24 0.99 -8.92
N TRP A 238 -6.41 0.14 -9.51
CA TRP A 238 -6.35 -1.28 -9.21
C TRP A 238 -5.12 -1.51 -8.32
N LEU A 239 -5.38 -1.93 -7.09
CA LEU A 239 -4.37 -2.29 -6.12
C LEU A 239 -4.06 -3.78 -6.23
N GLN A 240 -2.83 -4.16 -5.94
CA GLN A 240 -2.42 -5.54 -5.69
C GLN A 240 -1.91 -5.67 -4.26
N ALA A 241 -2.40 -6.70 -3.56
CA ALA A 241 -1.94 -7.10 -2.24
C ALA A 241 -1.31 -8.49 -2.30
N GLY A 242 -0.22 -8.69 -1.57
CA GLY A 242 0.43 -10.00 -1.45
C GLY A 242 1.20 -10.13 -0.15
N TRP A 243 1.38 -11.37 0.29
CA TRP A 243 2.15 -11.73 1.47
C TRP A 243 3.04 -12.94 1.17
N VAL A 244 4.27 -12.90 1.66
CA VAL A 244 5.32 -13.89 1.48
C VAL A 244 5.81 -14.30 2.86
N ASN A 245 5.80 -15.62 3.11
CA ASN A 245 6.44 -16.20 4.28
C ASN A 245 7.88 -16.61 3.94
N ALA A 246 8.77 -16.50 4.93
CA ALA A 246 10.16 -16.95 4.85
C ALA A 246 10.28 -18.48 4.82
#